data_AF-R7CBY3-F1
#
_entry.id   AF-R7CBY3-F1
#
_cell.length_a   1.000
_cell.length_b   1.000
_cell.length_c   1.000
_cell.angle_alpha   90.00
_cell.angle_beta   90.00
_cell.angle_gamma   90.00
#
_symmetry.space_group_name_H-M   'P 1'
#
loop_
_entity.id
_entity.type
_entity.pdbx_description
1 polymer ?
#
loop_
_entity_poly.entity_id
_entity_poly.type
_entity_poly.pdbx_seq_one_letter_code
_entity_poly.pdbx_strand_id
1 'polypeptide(L)'
;MKFFVDTAKIEDIKKANEMGVICGVTTNPSLIAKEGGRSQEDVLKEIASIVDGPISGEVKATTVDAEGMIAEGREIAKLHENMVVKIPMTVEGLKATKVLASEGIKCNVTLIFSANQALLAARAGAAYVSPFLGRLDDISQPGIDLIRDIAEIFSVHGIETEIIAASVRNPIHVTDCALAGADIATVPYGVIEQMTKHPLTDIGIEKFQKDYIAVFGE
;
A
#
# COMPACT_ATOMS: atom_id res chain seq x y z
N MET A 1 1.94 11.14 -6.63
CA MET A 1 1.54 10.00 -5.80
C MET A 1 1.56 8.73 -6.65
N LYS A 2 2.13 7.66 -6.13
CA LYS A 2 2.18 6.30 -6.68
C LYS A 2 0.94 5.50 -6.24
N PHE A 3 0.57 4.45 -6.99
CA PHE A 3 -0.50 3.54 -6.60
C PHE A 3 0.01 2.13 -6.38
N PHE A 4 -0.33 1.56 -5.22
CA PHE A 4 -0.27 0.12 -4.97
C PHE A 4 -1.70 -0.44 -4.93
N VAL A 5 -1.86 -1.73 -5.27
CA VAL A 5 -3.12 -2.45 -5.04
C VAL A 5 -3.08 -3.18 -3.69
N ASP A 6 -4.14 -3.04 -2.88
CA ASP A 6 -4.26 -3.69 -1.56
C ASP A 6 -5.11 -4.97 -1.67
N THR A 7 -4.48 -6.06 -2.09
CA THR A 7 -5.13 -7.37 -2.22
C THR A 7 -4.10 -8.50 -2.26
N ALA A 8 -4.52 -9.71 -1.92
CA ALA A 8 -3.77 -10.94 -2.19
C ALA A 8 -4.40 -11.76 -3.34
N LYS A 9 -5.52 -11.29 -3.90
CA LYS A 9 -6.24 -11.97 -4.98
C LYS A 9 -5.54 -11.77 -6.32
N ILE A 10 -4.95 -12.85 -6.83
CA ILE A 10 -4.12 -12.83 -8.05
C ILE A 10 -4.86 -12.24 -9.25
N GLU A 11 -6.14 -12.57 -9.42
CA GLU A 11 -6.95 -12.05 -10.53
C GLU A 11 -7.07 -10.52 -10.49
N ASP A 12 -7.30 -9.95 -9.30
CA ASP A 12 -7.44 -8.51 -9.11
C ASP A 12 -6.10 -7.80 -9.36
N ILE A 13 -4.99 -8.42 -8.96
CA ILE A 13 -3.63 -7.91 -9.21
C ILE A 13 -3.34 -7.88 -10.71
N LYS A 14 -3.67 -8.95 -11.44
CA LYS A 14 -3.49 -9.00 -12.91
C LYS A 14 -4.27 -7.90 -13.61
N LYS A 15 -5.55 -7.73 -13.26
CA LYS A 15 -6.42 -6.68 -13.83
C LYS A 15 -5.87 -5.28 -13.52
N ALA A 16 -5.49 -5.02 -12.28
CA ALA A 16 -4.91 -3.74 -11.87
C ALA A 16 -3.58 -3.43 -12.59
N ASN A 17 -2.74 -4.46 -12.77
CA ASN A 17 -1.46 -4.34 -13.47
C ASN A 17 -1.64 -4.09 -14.97
N GLU A 18 -2.61 -4.78 -15.60
CA GLU A 18 -2.95 -4.59 -17.02
C GLU A 18 -3.44 -3.18 -17.33
N MET A 19 -4.12 -2.52 -16.37
CA MET A 19 -4.48 -1.10 -16.49
C MET A 19 -3.26 -0.16 -16.56
N GLY A 20 -2.07 -0.60 -16.16
CA GLY A 20 -0.84 0.19 -16.18
C GLY A 20 -0.79 1.32 -15.14
N VAL A 21 -1.67 1.27 -14.13
CA VAL A 21 -1.80 2.34 -13.12
C VAL A 21 -1.14 2.01 -11.78
N ILE A 22 -0.88 0.74 -11.50
CA ILE A 22 -0.21 0.31 -10.25
C ILE A 22 1.29 0.13 -10.48
N CYS A 23 2.06 0.30 -9.40
CA CYS A 23 3.51 0.10 -9.39
C CYS A 23 3.99 -0.72 -8.18
N GLY A 24 3.08 -1.42 -7.51
CA GLY A 24 3.38 -2.26 -6.36
C GLY A 24 2.12 -2.85 -5.72
N VAL A 25 2.32 -3.68 -4.70
CA VAL A 25 1.25 -4.42 -4.02
C VAL A 25 1.47 -4.39 -2.52
N THR A 26 0.39 -4.18 -1.76
CA THR A 26 0.40 -4.49 -0.32
C THR A 26 -0.45 -5.69 -0.02
N THR A 27 0.12 -6.62 0.76
CA THR A 27 -0.64 -7.71 1.37
C THR A 27 -0.70 -7.53 2.88
N ASN A 28 -1.52 -8.35 3.54
CA ASN A 28 -1.51 -8.55 4.97
C ASN A 28 -2.00 -9.98 5.27
N PRO A 29 -1.79 -10.51 6.48
CA PRO A 29 -2.17 -11.87 6.83
C PRO A 29 -3.66 -12.17 6.59
N SER A 30 -4.55 -11.20 6.82
CA SER A 30 -5.98 -11.38 6.60
C SER A 30 -6.35 -11.50 5.11
N LEU A 31 -5.66 -10.77 4.22
CA LEU A 31 -5.87 -10.88 2.77
C LEU A 31 -5.37 -12.23 2.25
N ILE A 32 -4.19 -12.66 2.66
CA ILE A 32 -3.62 -13.96 2.25
C ILE A 32 -4.49 -15.11 2.76
N ALA A 33 -4.98 -15.03 4.01
CA ALA A 33 -5.87 -16.06 4.57
C ALA A 33 -7.18 -16.23 3.78
N LYS A 34 -7.69 -15.16 3.14
CA LYS A 34 -8.91 -15.21 2.31
C LYS A 34 -8.71 -15.97 1.00
N GLU A 35 -7.49 -16.04 0.47
CA GLU A 35 -7.21 -16.82 -0.74
C GLU A 35 -7.34 -18.33 -0.50
N GLY A 36 -7.19 -18.77 0.75
CA GLY A 36 -7.43 -20.15 1.19
C GLY A 36 -6.40 -21.16 0.67
N GLY A 37 -5.94 -22.06 1.54
CA GLY A 37 -5.18 -23.26 1.13
C GLY A 37 -3.80 -23.03 0.50
N ARG A 38 -3.27 -21.80 0.51
CA ARG A 38 -1.95 -21.45 -0.04
C ARG A 38 -1.03 -20.90 1.04
N SER A 39 0.27 -21.16 0.90
CA SER A 39 1.27 -20.54 1.77
C SER A 39 1.46 -19.07 1.39
N GLN A 40 1.84 -18.24 2.36
CA GLN A 40 2.20 -16.84 2.11
C GLN A 40 3.34 -16.74 1.09
N GLU A 41 4.31 -17.64 1.15
CA GLU A 41 5.44 -17.67 0.22
C GLU A 41 4.97 -17.88 -1.22
N ASP A 42 4.10 -18.84 -1.48
CA ASP A 42 3.60 -19.14 -2.82
C ASP A 42 2.82 -17.96 -3.40
N VAL A 43 2.01 -17.29 -2.57
CA VAL A 43 1.24 -16.11 -2.98
C VAL A 43 2.19 -14.97 -3.33
N LEU A 44 3.17 -14.65 -2.46
CA LEU A 44 4.11 -13.55 -2.71
C LEU A 44 4.98 -13.77 -3.95
N LYS A 45 5.43 -15.02 -4.19
CA LYS A 45 6.19 -15.38 -5.40
C LYS A 45 5.35 -15.21 -6.67
N GLU A 46 4.08 -15.61 -6.63
CA GLU A 46 3.19 -15.41 -7.78
C GLU A 46 2.95 -13.92 -8.04
N ILE A 47 2.73 -13.11 -6.99
CA ILE A 47 2.60 -11.65 -7.13
C ILE A 47 3.86 -11.05 -7.77
N ALA A 48 5.04 -11.49 -7.35
CA ALA A 48 6.31 -11.03 -7.91
C ALA A 48 6.50 -11.39 -9.39
N SER A 49 5.84 -12.44 -9.88
CA SER A 49 5.84 -12.77 -11.32
C SER A 49 4.92 -11.88 -12.16
N ILE A 50 4.05 -11.08 -11.52
CA ILE A 50 3.03 -10.24 -12.18
C ILE A 50 3.42 -8.76 -12.12
N VAL A 51 3.87 -8.29 -10.96
CA VAL A 51 4.14 -6.86 -10.70
C VAL A 51 5.64 -6.64 -10.53
N ASP A 52 6.21 -5.83 -11.43
CA ASP A 52 7.60 -5.37 -11.33
C ASP A 52 7.69 -4.09 -10.48
N GLY A 53 7.56 -4.26 -9.17
CA GLY A 53 7.60 -3.17 -8.20
C GLY A 53 7.45 -3.66 -6.76
N PRO A 54 7.49 -2.78 -5.75
CA PRO A 54 7.52 -3.17 -4.34
C PRO A 54 6.32 -4.04 -3.94
N ILE A 55 6.60 -5.16 -3.25
CA ILE A 55 5.56 -6.08 -2.74
C ILE A 55 5.74 -6.22 -1.23
N SER A 56 4.76 -5.71 -0.47
CA SER A 56 4.79 -5.81 0.99
C SER A 56 4.28 -7.17 1.47
N GLY A 57 5.18 -8.00 2.01
CA GLY A 57 4.88 -9.26 2.71
C GLY A 57 5.08 -9.11 4.22
N GLU A 58 4.10 -9.51 5.03
CA GLU A 58 4.10 -9.24 6.48
C GLU A 58 4.67 -10.40 7.30
N VAL A 59 5.43 -10.09 8.35
CA VAL A 59 5.81 -11.08 9.38
C VAL A 59 4.56 -11.70 10.02
N LYS A 60 4.68 -12.89 10.62
CA LYS A 60 3.51 -13.58 11.17
C LYS A 60 2.95 -12.79 12.35
N ALA A 61 1.62 -12.69 12.42
CA ALA A 61 0.93 -12.03 13.54
C ALA A 61 1.19 -12.69 14.91
N THR A 62 1.65 -13.94 14.94
CA THR A 62 2.00 -14.68 16.16
C THR A 62 3.43 -14.43 16.65
N THR A 63 4.27 -13.79 15.84
CA THR A 63 5.66 -13.49 16.16
C THR A 63 5.72 -12.12 16.83
N VAL A 64 6.14 -12.07 18.09
CA VAL A 64 6.03 -10.86 18.92
C VAL A 64 7.38 -10.28 19.35
N ASP A 65 8.46 -11.06 19.26
CA ASP A 65 9.82 -10.66 19.58
C ASP A 65 10.61 -10.22 18.33
N ALA A 66 11.63 -9.38 18.53
CA ALA A 66 12.42 -8.85 17.43
C ALA A 66 13.21 -9.93 16.68
N GLU A 67 13.76 -10.92 17.38
CA GLU A 67 14.60 -11.96 16.76
C GLU A 67 13.79 -12.80 15.77
N GLY A 68 12.58 -13.19 16.15
CA GLY A 68 11.62 -13.88 15.27
C GLY A 68 11.23 -13.02 14.06
N MET A 69 10.90 -11.74 14.26
CA MET A 69 10.54 -10.84 13.15
C MET A 69 11.72 -10.63 12.18
N ILE A 70 12.95 -10.56 12.68
CA ILE A 70 14.16 -10.45 11.85
C ILE A 70 14.36 -11.73 11.03
N ALA A 71 14.23 -12.91 11.66
CA ALA A 71 14.37 -14.19 10.97
C ALA A 71 13.32 -14.33 9.84
N GLU A 72 12.05 -14.06 10.15
CA GLU A 72 10.97 -14.10 9.16
C GLU A 72 11.15 -13.05 8.05
N GLY A 73 11.57 -11.83 8.41
CA GLY A 73 11.85 -10.77 7.46
C GLY A 73 12.94 -11.13 6.45
N ARG A 74 14.00 -11.81 6.89
CA ARG A 74 15.06 -12.32 6.00
C ARG A 74 14.54 -13.40 5.05
N GLU A 75 13.67 -14.30 5.52
CA GLU A 75 13.06 -15.30 4.63
C GLU A 75 12.14 -14.66 3.59
N ILE A 76 11.34 -13.66 3.98
CA ILE A 76 10.50 -12.90 3.04
C ILE A 76 11.37 -12.17 2.00
N ALA A 77 12.45 -11.53 2.42
CA ALA A 77 13.34 -10.79 1.53
C ALA A 77 14.02 -11.68 0.48
N LYS A 78 14.26 -12.97 0.78
CA LYS A 78 14.85 -13.93 -0.17
C LYS A 78 13.91 -14.33 -1.31
N LEU A 79 12.60 -14.09 -1.18
CA LEU A 79 11.63 -14.57 -2.16
C LEU A 79 11.78 -13.86 -3.51
N HIS A 80 12.10 -12.56 -3.50
CA HIS A 80 12.31 -11.73 -4.68
C HIS A 80 12.98 -10.40 -4.30
N GLU A 81 13.74 -9.77 -5.21
CA GLU A 81 14.41 -8.48 -4.93
C GLU A 81 13.44 -7.31 -4.65
N ASN A 82 12.22 -7.41 -5.17
CA ASN A 82 11.15 -6.43 -4.97
C ASN A 82 10.41 -6.60 -3.62
N MET A 83 10.78 -7.56 -2.79
CA MET A 83 10.14 -7.79 -1.49
C MET A 83 10.42 -6.64 -0.52
N VAL A 84 9.35 -6.22 0.17
CA VAL A 84 9.38 -5.29 1.27
C VAL A 84 8.82 -5.99 2.50
N VAL A 85 9.58 -6.04 3.57
CA VAL A 85 9.16 -6.70 4.82
C VAL A 85 8.23 -5.76 5.57
N LYS A 86 6.98 -6.18 5.74
CA LYS A 86 5.97 -5.43 6.49
C LYS A 86 6.01 -5.83 7.96
N ILE A 87 6.17 -4.83 8.83
CA ILE A 87 6.44 -5.02 10.27
C ILE A 87 5.44 -4.17 11.07
N PRO A 88 4.77 -4.71 12.09
CA PRO A 88 3.85 -3.93 12.91
C PRO A 88 4.58 -2.89 13.77
N MET A 89 3.95 -1.73 13.97
CA MET A 89 4.42 -0.69 14.91
C MET A 89 4.39 -1.18 16.36
N THR A 90 5.53 -1.68 16.84
CA THR A 90 5.78 -2.06 18.24
C THR A 90 7.25 -1.78 18.59
N VAL A 91 7.61 -1.84 19.87
CA VAL A 91 9.02 -1.72 20.29
C VAL A 91 9.90 -2.79 19.63
N GLU A 92 9.44 -4.05 19.61
CA GLU A 92 10.16 -5.14 18.96
C GLU A 92 10.17 -5.02 17.43
N GLY A 93 9.09 -4.52 16.83
CA GLY A 93 9.02 -4.21 15.40
C GLY A 93 10.00 -3.11 14.98
N LEU A 94 10.19 -2.08 15.80
CA LEU A 94 11.20 -1.04 15.56
C LEU A 94 12.64 -1.59 15.67
N LYS A 95 12.91 -2.48 16.62
CA LYS A 95 14.20 -3.19 16.71
C LYS A 95 14.46 -4.04 15.45
N ALA A 96 13.45 -4.78 15.00
CA ALA A 96 13.53 -5.59 13.78
C ALA A 96 13.75 -4.72 12.54
N THR A 97 12.99 -3.62 12.41
CA THR A 97 13.13 -2.63 11.33
C THR A 97 14.55 -2.09 11.27
N LYS A 98 15.14 -1.70 12.41
CA LYS A 98 16.52 -1.20 12.48
C LYS A 98 17.53 -2.21 11.94
N VAL A 99 17.42 -3.47 12.33
CA VAL A 99 18.34 -4.53 11.89
C VAL A 99 18.18 -4.79 10.39
N LEU A 100 16.96 -5.05 9.94
CA LEU A 100 16.67 -5.36 8.53
C LEU A 100 17.04 -4.20 7.60
N ALA A 101 16.73 -2.96 7.97
CA ALA A 101 17.12 -1.78 7.19
C ALA A 101 18.65 -1.63 7.11
N SER A 102 19.39 -1.92 8.18
CA SER A 102 20.87 -1.90 8.17
C SER A 102 21.49 -2.99 7.28
N GLU A 103 20.72 -4.05 6.97
CA GLU A 103 21.08 -5.12 6.03
C GLU A 103 20.66 -4.80 4.59
N GLY A 104 20.09 -3.61 4.34
CA GLY A 104 19.58 -3.21 3.02
C GLY A 104 18.20 -3.78 2.68
N ILE A 105 17.52 -4.43 3.62
CA ILE A 105 16.18 -4.99 3.43
C ILE A 105 15.14 -3.89 3.67
N LYS A 106 14.38 -3.55 2.63
CA LYS A 106 13.33 -2.53 2.71
C LYS A 106 12.24 -2.97 3.67
N CYS A 107 11.88 -2.09 4.59
CA CYS A 107 10.83 -2.33 5.58
C CYS A 107 9.65 -1.36 5.39
N ASN A 108 8.43 -1.88 5.50
CA ASN A 108 7.18 -1.11 5.57
C ASN A 108 6.59 -1.25 6.97
N VAL A 109 6.64 -0.18 7.77
CA VAL A 109 6.08 -0.24 9.13
C VAL A 109 4.59 0.08 9.10
N THR A 110 3.77 -0.88 9.53
CA THR A 110 2.30 -0.86 9.43
C THR A 110 1.63 -0.62 10.78
N LEU A 111 0.30 -0.45 10.79
CA LEU A 111 -0.51 -0.15 11.98
C LEU A 111 -0.10 1.16 12.66
N ILE A 112 0.20 2.18 11.85
CA ILE A 112 0.50 3.53 12.33
C ILE A 112 -0.80 4.32 12.44
N PHE A 113 -0.99 4.95 13.60
CA PHE A 113 -2.19 5.73 13.95
C PHE A 113 -1.84 7.10 14.57
N SER A 114 -0.56 7.48 14.59
CA SER A 114 -0.09 8.78 15.09
C SER A 114 1.20 9.21 14.41
N ALA A 115 1.45 10.53 14.35
CA ALA A 115 2.67 11.08 13.76
C ALA A 115 3.94 10.63 14.51
N ASN A 116 3.87 10.49 15.85
CA ASN A 116 4.99 9.99 16.65
C ASN A 116 5.40 8.56 16.27
N GLN A 117 4.43 7.69 15.96
CA GLN A 117 4.72 6.35 15.45
C GLN A 117 5.43 6.41 14.09
N ALA A 118 4.99 7.27 13.17
CA ALA A 118 5.64 7.46 11.88
C ALA A 118 7.09 7.98 12.02
N LEU A 119 7.32 8.96 12.90
CA LEU A 119 8.65 9.48 13.21
C LEU A 119 9.58 8.39 13.77
N LEU A 120 9.10 7.56 14.68
CA LEU A 120 9.87 6.45 15.25
C LEU A 120 10.22 5.41 14.17
N ALA A 121 9.28 5.05 13.31
CA ALA A 121 9.50 4.13 12.20
C ALA A 121 10.53 4.67 11.20
N ALA A 122 10.39 5.93 10.78
CA ALA A 122 11.36 6.59 9.91
C ALA A 122 12.76 6.61 10.55
N ARG A 123 12.84 6.95 11.85
CA ARG A 123 14.12 6.96 12.57
C ARG A 123 14.76 5.58 12.72
N ALA A 124 13.95 4.52 12.76
CA ALA A 124 14.43 3.13 12.73
C ALA A 124 14.93 2.69 11.35
N GLY A 125 14.76 3.49 10.30
CA GLY A 125 15.22 3.19 8.94
C GLY A 125 14.15 2.55 8.06
N ALA A 126 12.86 2.72 8.39
CA ALA A 126 11.79 2.25 7.52
C ALA A 126 11.89 2.89 6.13
N ALA A 127 11.74 2.08 5.08
CA ALA A 127 11.59 2.58 3.72
C ALA A 127 10.19 3.20 3.52
N TYR A 128 9.19 2.60 4.18
CA TYR A 128 7.81 3.06 4.13
C TYR A 128 7.16 3.09 5.52
N VAL A 129 6.23 4.03 5.71
CA VAL A 129 5.27 4.04 6.83
C VAL A 129 3.86 3.90 6.29
N SER A 130 3.05 3.03 6.88
CA SER A 130 1.65 2.82 6.50
C SER A 130 0.68 3.31 7.58
N PRO A 131 0.30 4.60 7.60
CA PRO A 131 -0.81 5.11 8.41
C PRO A 131 -2.19 4.61 7.91
N PHE A 132 -3.06 4.19 8.83
CA PHE A 132 -4.35 3.54 8.51
C PHE A 132 -5.51 4.53 8.64
N LEU A 133 -5.68 5.43 7.66
CA LEU A 133 -6.66 6.51 7.75
C LEU A 133 -8.11 6.02 7.91
N GLY A 134 -8.55 5.02 7.13
CA GLY A 134 -9.93 4.56 7.19
C GLY A 134 -10.32 3.90 8.51
N ARG A 135 -9.35 3.38 9.27
CA ARG A 135 -9.61 2.86 10.63
C ARG A 135 -9.74 3.98 11.67
N LEU A 136 -9.15 5.15 11.42
CA LEU A 136 -9.41 6.33 12.23
C LEU A 136 -10.81 6.88 11.94
N ASP A 137 -11.21 6.90 10.66
CA ASP A 137 -12.56 7.32 10.27
C ASP A 137 -13.63 6.43 10.93
N ASP A 138 -13.39 5.12 11.02
CA ASP A 138 -14.28 4.16 11.70
C ASP A 138 -14.54 4.52 13.18
N ILE A 139 -13.64 5.27 13.83
CA ILE A 139 -13.78 5.75 15.22
C ILE A 139 -14.05 7.26 15.30
N SER A 140 -14.54 7.87 14.22
CA SER A 140 -14.90 9.29 14.11
C SER A 140 -13.73 10.26 14.31
N GLN A 141 -12.50 9.82 14.03
CA GLN A 141 -11.33 10.68 13.93
C GLN A 141 -11.01 10.88 12.44
N PRO A 142 -10.90 12.13 11.92
CA PRO A 142 -10.54 12.34 10.53
C PRO A 142 -9.16 11.76 10.23
N GLY A 143 -9.11 10.61 9.55
CA GLY A 143 -7.87 9.90 9.28
C GLY A 143 -6.94 10.65 8.34
N ILE A 144 -7.51 11.55 7.52
CA ILE A 144 -6.74 12.37 6.59
C ILE A 144 -5.80 13.35 7.28
N ASP A 145 -6.18 13.84 8.46
CA ASP A 145 -5.34 14.79 9.20
C ASP A 145 -4.02 14.14 9.62
N LEU A 146 -4.04 12.84 9.96
CA LEU A 146 -2.81 12.08 10.22
C LEU A 146 -1.88 12.04 9.00
N ILE A 147 -2.42 11.86 7.80
CA ILE A 147 -1.61 11.85 6.57
C ILE A 147 -0.93 13.20 6.38
N ARG A 148 -1.70 14.29 6.53
CA ARG A 148 -1.20 15.66 6.38
C ARG A 148 -0.11 15.98 7.41
N ASP A 149 -0.34 15.63 8.67
CA ASP A 149 0.63 15.87 9.75
C ASP A 149 1.94 15.12 9.48
N ILE A 150 1.89 13.84 9.07
CA ILE A 150 3.10 13.07 8.75
C ILE A 150 3.84 13.69 7.56
N ALA A 151 3.12 14.07 6.50
CA ALA A 151 3.72 14.67 5.31
C ALA A 151 4.40 16.01 5.62
N GLU A 152 3.75 16.88 6.40
CA GLU A 152 4.34 18.15 6.84
C GLU A 152 5.60 17.91 7.68
N ILE A 153 5.54 17.02 8.68
CA ILE A 153 6.69 16.69 9.52
C ILE A 153 7.85 16.13 8.70
N PHE A 154 7.57 15.20 7.78
CA PHE A 154 8.61 14.60 6.94
C PHE A 154 9.24 15.63 6.02
N SER A 155 8.44 16.53 5.44
CA SER A 155 8.93 17.65 4.63
C SER A 155 9.83 18.60 5.43
N VAL A 156 9.41 19.02 6.62
CA VAL A 156 10.18 19.93 7.49
C VAL A 156 11.55 19.36 7.86
N HIS A 157 11.64 18.05 8.08
CA HIS A 157 12.86 17.39 8.50
C HIS A 157 13.66 16.75 7.35
N GLY A 158 13.18 16.81 6.11
CA GLY A 158 13.82 16.14 4.97
C GLY A 158 13.89 14.62 5.13
N ILE A 159 12.84 14.01 5.70
CA ILE A 159 12.76 12.56 5.88
C ILE A 159 12.40 11.91 4.53
N GLU A 160 13.21 10.94 4.10
CA GLU A 160 13.04 10.24 2.81
C GLU A 160 12.12 9.02 2.89
N THR A 161 11.74 8.57 4.09
CA THR A 161 10.76 7.49 4.28
C THR A 161 9.45 7.84 3.59
N GLU A 162 8.96 6.98 2.69
CA GLU A 162 7.75 7.25 1.92
C GLU A 162 6.47 6.93 2.73
N ILE A 163 5.44 7.75 2.56
CA ILE A 163 4.14 7.62 3.22
C ILE A 163 3.21 6.79 2.33
N ILE A 164 2.85 5.60 2.78
CA ILE A 164 1.80 4.76 2.18
C ILE A 164 0.49 5.04 2.90
N ALA A 165 -0.37 5.88 2.32
CA ALA A 165 -1.75 6.02 2.77
C ALA A 165 -2.48 4.67 2.63
N ALA A 166 -2.76 4.04 3.77
CA ALA A 166 -3.33 2.69 3.86
C ALA A 166 -4.73 2.72 4.50
N SER A 167 -5.45 1.60 4.40
CA SER A 167 -6.87 1.52 4.78
C SER A 167 -7.75 2.53 4.01
N VAL A 168 -7.44 2.76 2.73
CA VAL A 168 -8.28 3.52 1.81
C VAL A 168 -9.62 2.79 1.62
N ARG A 169 -10.74 3.53 1.68
CA ARG A 169 -12.10 2.95 1.62
C ARG A 169 -12.89 3.37 0.38
N ASN A 170 -12.55 4.50 -0.23
CA ASN A 170 -13.34 5.11 -1.30
C ASN A 170 -12.46 6.06 -2.16
N PRO A 171 -12.93 6.52 -3.33
CA PRO A 171 -12.19 7.44 -4.20
C PRO A 171 -11.88 8.81 -3.59
N ILE A 172 -12.69 9.27 -2.63
CA ILE A 172 -12.46 10.56 -1.94
C ILE A 172 -11.18 10.47 -1.10
N HIS A 173 -10.99 9.39 -0.35
CA HIS A 173 -9.75 9.16 0.40
C HIS A 173 -8.51 9.25 -0.49
N VAL A 174 -8.58 8.71 -1.71
CA VAL A 174 -7.45 8.74 -2.65
C VAL A 174 -7.11 10.17 -3.05
N THR A 175 -8.12 10.96 -3.42
CA THR A 175 -7.95 12.38 -3.77
C THR A 175 -7.38 13.16 -2.60
N ASP A 176 -7.96 12.96 -1.41
CA ASP A 176 -7.55 13.65 -0.19
C ASP A 176 -6.12 13.28 0.21
N CYS A 177 -5.73 12.00 0.12
CA CYS A 177 -4.36 11.55 0.40
C CYS A 177 -3.34 12.19 -0.56
N ALA A 178 -3.70 12.32 -1.85
CA ALA A 178 -2.86 13.00 -2.81
C ALA A 178 -2.66 14.49 -2.45
N LEU A 179 -3.73 15.17 -2.03
CA LEU A 179 -3.69 16.57 -1.59
C LEU A 179 -2.96 16.74 -0.26
N ALA A 180 -3.04 15.76 0.63
CA ALA A 180 -2.38 15.75 1.94
C ALA A 180 -0.88 15.45 1.86
N GLY A 181 -0.36 15.07 0.69
CA GLY A 181 1.07 14.84 0.48
C GLY A 181 1.53 13.40 0.70
N ALA A 182 0.65 12.40 0.59
CA ALA A 182 1.06 11.01 0.58
C ALA A 182 1.89 10.66 -0.68
N ASP A 183 2.98 9.93 -0.51
CA ASP A 183 3.81 9.47 -1.62
C ASP A 183 3.12 8.35 -2.40
N ILE A 184 2.46 7.44 -1.68
CA ILE A 184 1.81 6.25 -2.20
C ILE A 184 0.41 6.13 -1.59
N ALA A 185 -0.58 5.76 -2.40
CA ALA A 185 -1.85 5.23 -1.89
C ALA A 185 -1.91 3.73 -2.19
N THR A 186 -2.18 2.90 -1.18
CA THR A 186 -2.51 1.49 -1.40
C THR A 186 -4.02 1.29 -1.36
N VAL A 187 -4.58 0.86 -2.48
CA VAL A 187 -6.01 0.99 -2.78
C VAL A 187 -6.61 -0.38 -3.12
N PRO A 188 -7.75 -0.77 -2.53
CA PRO A 188 -8.45 -1.98 -2.95
C PRO A 188 -8.85 -1.91 -4.44
N TYR A 189 -8.76 -3.02 -5.17
CA TYR A 189 -9.03 -3.07 -6.60
C TYR A 189 -10.39 -2.44 -6.99
N GLY A 190 -11.47 -2.76 -6.25
CA GLY A 190 -12.79 -2.19 -6.52
C GLY A 190 -12.85 -0.66 -6.38
N VAL A 191 -12.01 -0.06 -5.53
CA VAL A 191 -11.91 1.41 -5.43
C VAL A 191 -11.13 1.98 -6.63
N ILE A 192 -10.09 1.29 -7.11
CA ILE A 192 -9.39 1.66 -8.36
C ILE A 192 -10.38 1.68 -9.54
N GLU A 193 -11.24 0.67 -9.66
CA GLU A 193 -12.28 0.65 -10.70
C GLU A 193 -13.27 1.81 -10.57
N GLN A 194 -13.71 2.12 -9.34
CA GLN A 194 -14.60 3.26 -9.07
C GLN A 194 -13.99 4.59 -9.49
N MET A 195 -12.68 4.78 -9.32
CA MET A 195 -11.99 6.02 -9.70
C MET A 195 -12.04 6.31 -11.20
N THR A 196 -12.31 5.30 -12.04
CA THR A 196 -12.46 5.48 -13.49
C THR A 196 -13.83 6.03 -13.91
N LYS A 197 -14.80 6.08 -12.98
CA LYS A 197 -16.20 6.35 -13.29
C LYS A 197 -16.55 7.81 -13.05
N HIS A 198 -17.18 8.43 -14.04
CA HIS A 198 -17.80 9.74 -13.90
C HIS A 198 -18.96 9.87 -14.90
N PRO A 199 -20.18 10.28 -14.51
CA PRO A 199 -21.34 10.31 -15.42
C PRO A 199 -21.12 11.15 -16.67
N LEU A 200 -20.40 12.27 -16.56
CA LEU A 200 -20.07 13.10 -17.73
C LEU A 200 -19.07 12.45 -18.68
N THR A 201 -18.24 11.52 -18.20
CA THR A 201 -17.34 10.74 -19.06
C THR A 201 -18.17 9.81 -19.95
N ASP A 202 -19.12 9.08 -19.35
CA ASP A 202 -20.00 8.16 -20.09
C ASP A 202 -20.85 8.92 -21.11
N ILE A 203 -21.49 10.02 -20.69
CA ILE A 203 -22.27 10.90 -21.58
C ILE A 203 -21.42 11.44 -22.73
N GLY A 204 -20.17 11.84 -22.43
CA GLY A 204 -19.23 12.34 -23.42
C GLY A 204 -18.87 11.28 -24.46
N ILE A 205 -18.52 10.06 -24.01
CA ILE A 205 -18.19 8.94 -24.89
C ILE A 205 -19.36 8.59 -25.80
N GLU A 206 -20.56 8.44 -25.25
CA GLU A 206 -21.76 8.15 -26.04
C GLU A 206 -22.05 9.23 -27.08
N LYS A 207 -21.90 10.50 -26.70
CA LYS A 207 -22.09 11.62 -27.62
C LYS A 207 -21.06 11.58 -28.75
N PHE A 208 -19.78 11.38 -28.44
CA PHE A 208 -18.73 11.32 -29.45
C PHE A 208 -18.93 10.16 -30.42
N GLN A 209 -19.36 8.99 -29.94
CA GLN A 209 -19.68 7.86 -30.80
C GLN A 209 -20.84 8.19 -31.76
N LYS A 210 -21.93 8.79 -31.25
CA LYS A 210 -23.08 9.21 -32.06
C LYS A 210 -22.68 10.24 -33.11
N ASP A 211 -21.94 11.26 -32.72
CA ASP A 211 -21.49 12.34 -33.62
C ASP A 211 -20.56 11.77 -34.72
N TYR A 212 -19.68 10.83 -34.38
CA TYR A 212 -18.77 10.18 -35.34
C TYR A 212 -19.53 9.32 -36.36
N ILE A 213 -20.41 8.43 -35.89
CA ILE A 213 -21.22 7.54 -36.74
C ILE A 213 -22.11 8.35 -37.69
N ALA A 214 -22.68 9.47 -37.22
CA ALA A 214 -23.53 10.33 -38.03
C ALA A 214 -22.82 10.95 -39.24
N VAL A 215 -21.50 11.12 -39.18
CA VAL A 215 -20.70 11.74 -40.25
C VAL A 215 -19.92 10.71 -41.08
N PHE A 216 -19.36 9.69 -40.42
CA PHE A 216 -18.39 8.78 -41.03
C PHE A 216 -18.89 7.33 -41.19
N GLY A 217 -20.04 6.97 -40.60
CA GLY A 217 -20.49 5.58 -40.52
C GLY A 217 -19.80 4.78 -39.40
N GLU A 218 -20.06 3.46 -39.37
CA GLU A 218 -19.42 2.51 -38.44
C GLU A 218 -18.00 2.13 -38.87
#